data_AF-A0A954R4V3-F1
#
_entry.id   AF-A0A954R4V3-F1
#
_cell.length_a   1.000
_cell.length_b   1.000
_cell.length_c   1.000
_cell.angle_alpha   90.00
_cell.angle_beta   90.00
_cell.angle_gamma   90.00
#
_symmetry.space_group_name_H-M   'P 1'
#
loop_
_entity.id
_entity.type
_entity.pdbx_description
1 polymer ?
#
loop_
_entity_poly.entity_id
_entity_poly.type
_entity_poly.pdbx_seq_one_letter_code
_entity_poly.pdbx_strand_id
1 'polypeptide(L)'
;MPVLEREFEGRAEPVEWHAYVRRMRQTFPRLFERLYQLYGNYYDFYYHVEAVLKTTTEMWLQRSPEMRAQDALREADPHWYQSQRMLGAMCYVDLFGGDLQRIKDKIPYLTEMHITYLHLMPLFRTPEKDNDGGYAVSSYREVNPAVGSMEELAELATHLRQHGISLCLDFIFNHTSDEHEWAKAALRGEQEFQRYYRMYSDRKLTLEIERSLPEVFPDEHPGQFTYNSKMGKWVWTTFHNYQWDLNYENPEVFTSMLAEMLFLANQGIEILRLDAVAFIWKQIGTSCQNLPQAH
;
A
#
# COMPACT_ATOMS: atom_id res chain seq x y z
N MET A 1 -2.19 -27.15 -0.61
CA MET A 1 -1.36 -26.08 0.00
C MET A 1 -0.81 -26.63 1.31
N PRO A 2 0.07 -27.63 1.27
CA PRO A 2 0.37 -28.46 2.44
C PRO A 2 1.09 -27.70 3.56
N VAL A 3 1.84 -26.65 3.20
CA VAL A 3 2.51 -25.76 4.17
C VAL A 3 1.50 -24.98 5.00
N LEU A 4 0.49 -24.39 4.37
CA LEU A 4 -0.54 -23.62 5.09
C LEU A 4 -1.36 -24.52 6.02
N GLU A 5 -1.77 -25.69 5.52
CA GLU A 5 -2.54 -26.66 6.31
C GLU A 5 -1.73 -27.14 7.53
N ARG A 6 -0.43 -27.42 7.34
CA ARG A 6 0.46 -27.84 8.44
C ARG A 6 0.67 -26.76 9.50
N GLU A 7 0.77 -25.50 9.10
CA GLU A 7 1.16 -24.41 10.02
C GLU A 7 -0.04 -23.68 10.65
N PHE A 8 -1.19 -23.61 9.97
CA PHE A 8 -2.27 -22.68 10.36
C PHE A 8 -3.65 -23.32 10.57
N GLU A 9 -3.90 -24.57 10.17
CA GLU A 9 -5.24 -25.18 10.22
C GLU A 9 -5.89 -25.15 11.63
N GLY A 10 -5.10 -25.32 12.69
CA GLY A 10 -5.59 -25.28 14.07
C GLY A 10 -5.82 -23.89 14.67
N ARG A 11 -5.66 -22.81 13.90
CA ARG A 11 -5.73 -21.42 14.38
C ARG A 11 -7.07 -20.73 14.10
N ALA A 12 -8.01 -21.41 13.45
CA ALA A 12 -9.35 -20.90 13.16
C ALA A 12 -10.40 -22.01 13.30
N GLU A 13 -11.67 -21.63 13.36
CA GLU A 13 -12.76 -22.59 13.33
C GLU A 13 -12.73 -23.38 12.01
N PRO A 14 -12.94 -24.72 12.03
CA PRO A 14 -12.78 -25.55 10.85
C PRO A 14 -13.57 -25.04 9.63
N VAL A 15 -14.84 -24.64 9.83
CA VAL A 15 -15.68 -24.15 8.73
C VAL A 15 -15.10 -22.89 8.08
N GLU A 16 -14.59 -21.96 8.88
CA GLU A 16 -13.98 -20.72 8.39
C GLU A 16 -12.65 -20.99 7.67
N TRP A 17 -11.83 -21.88 8.24
CA TRP A 17 -10.58 -22.32 7.61
C TRP A 17 -10.82 -22.95 6.23
N HIS A 18 -11.81 -23.85 6.12
CA HIS A 18 -12.15 -24.48 4.84
C HIS A 18 -12.64 -23.45 3.80
N ALA A 19 -13.39 -22.42 4.22
CA ALA A 19 -13.81 -21.34 3.32
C ALA A 19 -12.59 -20.52 2.82
N TYR A 20 -11.68 -20.16 3.72
CA TYR A 20 -10.43 -19.47 3.38
C TYR A 20 -9.57 -20.28 2.40
N VAL A 21 -9.30 -21.55 2.72
CA VAL A 21 -8.49 -22.42 1.86
C VAL A 21 -9.15 -22.61 0.49
N ARG A 22 -10.48 -22.66 0.41
CA ARG A 22 -11.21 -22.71 -0.87
C ARG A 22 -10.96 -21.46 -1.70
N ARG A 23 -11.10 -20.26 -1.12
CA ARG A 23 -10.81 -18.99 -1.79
C ARG A 23 -9.35 -18.93 -2.26
N MET A 24 -8.41 -19.34 -1.40
CA MET A 24 -6.99 -19.40 -1.75
C MET A 24 -6.75 -20.35 -2.92
N ARG A 25 -7.30 -21.57 -2.91
CA ARG A 25 -7.15 -22.52 -4.03
C ARG A 25 -7.72 -22.00 -5.35
N GLN A 26 -8.82 -21.24 -5.31
CA GLN A 26 -9.43 -20.65 -6.51
C GLN A 26 -8.61 -19.49 -7.08
N THR A 27 -8.02 -18.66 -6.22
CA THR A 27 -7.30 -17.44 -6.61
C THR A 27 -5.81 -17.67 -6.86
N PHE A 28 -5.22 -18.70 -6.23
CA PHE A 28 -3.80 -19.01 -6.28
C PHE A 28 -3.24 -19.19 -7.69
N PRO A 29 -3.89 -19.87 -8.65
CA PRO A 29 -3.34 -20.03 -9.99
C PRO A 29 -3.02 -18.69 -10.67
N ARG A 30 -3.94 -17.72 -10.56
CA ARG A 30 -3.73 -16.37 -11.09
C ARG A 30 -2.62 -15.63 -10.35
N LEU A 31 -2.61 -15.70 -9.02
CA LEU A 31 -1.55 -15.09 -8.22
C LEU A 31 -0.17 -15.67 -8.56
N PHE A 32 -0.07 -17.00 -8.64
CA PHE A 32 1.17 -17.71 -8.96
C PHE A 32 1.68 -17.34 -10.35
N GLU A 33 0.80 -17.28 -11.36
CA GLU A 33 1.17 -16.87 -12.71
C GLU A 33 1.78 -15.45 -12.73
N ARG A 34 1.15 -14.50 -12.03
CA ARG A 34 1.66 -13.13 -11.94
C ARG A 34 3.01 -13.06 -11.21
N LEU A 35 3.13 -13.73 -10.06
CA LEU A 35 4.40 -13.79 -9.34
C LEU A 35 5.49 -14.48 -10.16
N TYR A 36 5.17 -15.53 -10.91
CA TYR A 36 6.12 -16.22 -11.76
C TYR A 36 6.59 -15.35 -12.94
N GLN A 37 5.69 -14.56 -13.54
CA GLN A 37 6.05 -13.60 -14.58
C GLN A 37 7.03 -12.54 -14.08
N LEU A 38 6.89 -12.08 -12.84
CA LEU A 38 7.76 -11.05 -12.26
C LEU A 38 9.07 -11.63 -11.69
N TYR A 39 8.98 -12.75 -10.98
CA TYR A 39 10.02 -13.24 -10.08
C TYR A 39 10.48 -14.67 -10.38
N GLY A 40 9.95 -15.34 -11.41
CA GLY A 40 10.24 -16.75 -11.70
C GLY A 40 11.71 -17.05 -12.01
N ASN A 41 12.52 -16.03 -12.29
CA ASN A 41 13.96 -16.17 -12.52
C ASN A 41 14.81 -16.12 -11.24
N TYR A 42 14.21 -15.79 -10.08
CA TYR A 42 14.90 -15.84 -8.80
C TYR A 42 15.10 -17.28 -8.33
N TYR A 43 16.30 -17.64 -7.87
CA TYR A 43 16.61 -19.02 -7.44
C TYR A 43 15.76 -19.47 -6.23
N ASP A 44 15.30 -18.51 -5.43
CA ASP A 44 14.45 -18.64 -4.24
C ASP A 44 12.99 -18.24 -4.51
N PHE A 45 12.54 -18.23 -5.78
CA PHE A 45 11.16 -17.88 -6.15
C PHE A 45 10.08 -18.57 -5.29
N TYR A 46 10.20 -19.88 -5.06
CA TYR A 46 9.21 -20.62 -4.25
C TYR A 46 9.18 -20.18 -2.78
N TYR A 47 10.30 -19.71 -2.23
CA TYR A 47 10.34 -19.13 -0.88
C TYR A 47 9.51 -17.84 -0.82
N HIS A 48 9.61 -16.98 -1.85
CA HIS A 48 8.79 -15.76 -1.92
C HIS A 48 7.29 -16.06 -2.10
N VAL A 49 6.94 -17.07 -2.91
CA VAL A 49 5.55 -17.54 -3.00
C VAL A 49 5.04 -18.00 -1.63
N GLU A 50 5.84 -18.77 -0.90
CA GLU A 50 5.49 -19.22 0.46
C GLU A 50 5.33 -18.03 1.42
N ALA A 51 6.23 -17.04 1.39
CA ALA A 51 6.16 -15.84 2.21
C ALA A 51 4.87 -15.04 1.95
N VAL A 52 4.47 -14.87 0.69
CA VAL A 52 3.19 -14.23 0.31
C VAL A 52 2.00 -14.99 0.88
N LEU A 53 2.00 -16.33 0.77
CA LEU A 53 0.93 -17.17 1.28
C LEU A 53 0.82 -17.11 2.81
N LYS A 54 1.96 -17.15 3.51
CA LYS A 54 2.03 -17.03 4.98
C LYS A 54 1.50 -15.67 5.43
N THR A 55 2.02 -14.59 4.85
CA THR A 55 1.57 -13.21 5.14
C THR A 55 0.06 -13.06 4.94
N THR A 56 -0.47 -13.54 3.82
CA THR A 56 -1.91 -13.50 3.53
C THR A 56 -2.73 -14.29 4.54
N THR A 57 -2.23 -15.47 4.96
CA THR A 57 -2.91 -16.33 5.93
C THR A 57 -2.93 -15.70 7.32
N GLU A 58 -1.80 -15.15 7.76
CA GLU A 58 -1.68 -14.48 9.05
C GLU A 58 -2.58 -13.25 9.14
N MET A 59 -2.64 -12.45 8.08
CA MET A 59 -3.53 -11.29 8.02
C MET A 59 -5.01 -11.70 8.00
N TRP A 60 -5.36 -12.78 7.29
CA TRP A 60 -6.72 -13.31 7.32
C TRP A 60 -7.11 -13.84 8.72
N LEU A 61 -6.21 -14.51 9.42
CA LEU A 61 -6.44 -14.99 10.79
C LEU A 61 -6.68 -13.83 11.78
N GLN A 62 -6.08 -12.67 11.52
CA GLN A 62 -6.28 -11.45 12.32
C GLN A 62 -7.55 -10.69 11.93
N ARG A 63 -8.18 -11.03 10.80
CA ARG A 63 -9.35 -10.32 10.28
C ARG A 63 -10.57 -10.57 11.16
N SER A 64 -11.21 -9.49 11.62
CA SER A 64 -12.35 -9.60 12.54
C SER A 64 -13.54 -10.37 11.91
N PRO A 65 -14.38 -11.05 12.72
CA PRO A 65 -15.56 -11.75 12.20
C PRO A 65 -16.51 -10.84 11.39
N GLU A 66 -16.67 -9.59 11.81
CA GLU A 66 -17.50 -8.60 11.11
C GLU A 66 -16.97 -8.33 9.70
N MET A 67 -15.65 -8.16 9.55
CA MET A 67 -15.02 -7.92 8.26
C MET A 67 -15.02 -9.17 7.37
N ARG A 68 -14.88 -10.37 7.96
CA ARG A 68 -15.03 -11.64 7.22
C ARG A 68 -16.46 -11.84 6.72
N ALA A 69 -17.47 -11.42 7.49
CA ALA A 69 -18.86 -11.41 7.02
C ALA A 69 -19.06 -10.41 5.87
N GLN A 70 -18.43 -9.23 5.94
CA GLN A 70 -18.45 -8.25 4.85
C GLN A 70 -17.78 -8.78 3.57
N ASP A 71 -16.67 -9.51 3.70
CA ASP A 71 -16.02 -10.17 2.56
C ASP A 71 -16.99 -11.12 1.86
N ALA A 72 -17.69 -11.98 2.62
CA ALA A 72 -18.65 -12.94 2.08
C ALA A 72 -19.82 -12.24 1.34
N LEU A 73 -20.31 -11.12 1.88
CA LEU A 73 -21.35 -10.31 1.23
C LEU A 73 -20.88 -9.74 -0.11
N ARG A 74 -19.65 -9.22 -0.18
CA ARG A 74 -19.07 -8.63 -1.40
C ARG A 74 -18.61 -9.66 -2.42
N GLU A 75 -18.20 -10.84 -1.97
CA GLU A 75 -17.93 -11.96 -2.87
C GLU A 75 -19.22 -12.45 -3.55
N ALA A 76 -20.36 -12.38 -2.84
CA ALA A 76 -21.66 -12.72 -3.41
C ALA A 76 -22.22 -11.66 -4.38
N ASP A 77 -21.84 -10.38 -4.22
CA ASP A 77 -22.15 -9.29 -5.15
C ASP A 77 -20.87 -8.54 -5.59
N PRO A 78 -20.13 -9.06 -6.58
CA PRO A 78 -18.87 -8.46 -7.01
C PRO A 78 -19.03 -7.10 -7.73
N HIS A 79 -20.26 -6.67 -8.03
CA HIS A 79 -20.55 -5.39 -8.70
C HIS A 79 -21.15 -4.36 -7.73
N TRP A 80 -21.10 -4.58 -6.42
CA TRP A 80 -21.67 -3.70 -5.39
C TRP A 80 -21.30 -2.21 -5.59
N TYR A 81 -20.04 -1.94 -5.96
CA TYR A 81 -19.51 -0.59 -6.18
C TYR A 81 -19.96 0.06 -7.51
N GLN A 82 -20.61 -0.68 -8.40
CA GLN A 82 -21.18 -0.17 -9.65
C GLN A 82 -22.64 0.25 -9.48
N SER A 83 -23.22 0.10 -8.29
CA SER A 83 -24.59 0.51 -8.01
C SER A 83 -24.77 2.01 -8.22
N GLN A 84 -25.89 2.42 -8.81
CA GLN A 84 -26.29 3.84 -8.90
C GLN A 84 -26.51 4.52 -7.53
N ARG A 85 -26.53 3.74 -6.45
CA ARG A 85 -26.59 4.25 -5.07
C ARG A 85 -25.23 4.68 -4.55
N MET A 86 -24.14 4.36 -5.25
CA MET A 86 -22.80 4.78 -4.87
C MET A 86 -22.62 6.27 -5.10
N LEU A 87 -22.47 7.03 -4.01
CA LEU A 87 -22.12 8.45 -4.05
C LEU A 87 -20.86 8.68 -3.21
N GLY A 88 -19.83 9.19 -3.87
CA GLY A 88 -18.53 9.44 -3.26
C GLY A 88 -18.33 10.88 -2.82
N ALA A 89 -17.64 11.05 -1.69
CA ALA A 89 -17.04 12.31 -1.27
C ALA A 89 -15.54 12.11 -0.99
N MET A 90 -14.77 13.19 -1.11
CA MET A 90 -13.35 13.22 -0.76
C MET A 90 -13.06 14.45 0.09
N CYS A 91 -12.31 14.29 1.17
CA CYS A 91 -11.90 15.42 2.00
C CYS A 91 -10.57 15.18 2.72
N TYR A 92 -9.93 16.28 3.10
CA TYR A 92 -8.83 16.29 4.06
C TYR A 92 -9.42 16.27 5.48
N VAL A 93 -8.89 15.41 6.36
CA VAL A 93 -9.37 15.23 7.73
C VAL A 93 -9.25 16.53 8.51
N ASP A 94 -8.09 17.18 8.46
CA ASP A 94 -7.78 18.44 9.14
C ASP A 94 -8.62 19.62 8.63
N LEU A 95 -8.82 19.73 7.31
CA LEU A 95 -9.56 20.85 6.72
C LEU A 95 -11.08 20.71 6.90
N PHE A 96 -11.61 19.49 6.83
CA PHE A 96 -13.06 19.25 6.92
C PHE A 96 -13.51 19.02 8.36
N GLY A 97 -12.84 18.11 9.07
CA GLY A 97 -13.17 17.70 10.44
C GLY A 97 -12.29 18.36 11.50
N GLY A 98 -11.03 18.63 11.21
CA GLY A 98 -9.97 18.93 12.19
C GLY A 98 -9.23 17.66 12.63
N ASP A 99 -9.97 16.62 13.01
CA ASP A 99 -9.44 15.33 13.48
C ASP A 99 -10.43 14.19 13.17
N LEU A 100 -10.02 12.93 13.37
CA LEU A 100 -10.81 11.73 13.08
C LEU A 100 -12.10 11.65 13.92
N GLN A 101 -12.08 12.11 15.17
CA GLN A 101 -13.29 12.13 16.02
C GLN A 101 -14.33 13.11 15.47
N ARG A 102 -13.90 14.26 14.99
CA ARG A 102 -14.80 15.23 14.36
C ARG A 102 -15.27 14.80 12.98
N ILE A 103 -14.53 13.96 12.26
CA ILE A 103 -15.05 13.28 11.07
C ILE A 103 -16.17 12.30 11.47
N LYS A 104 -15.98 11.54 12.55
CA LYS A 104 -17.01 10.65 13.11
C LYS A 104 -18.28 11.43 13.51
N ASP A 105 -18.13 12.60 14.12
CA ASP A 105 -19.27 13.49 14.47
C ASP A 105 -20.04 14.00 13.23
N LYS A 106 -19.42 13.98 12.04
CA LYS A 106 -20.03 14.39 10.77
C LYS A 106 -20.74 13.26 10.03
N ILE A 107 -20.70 12.02 10.51
CA ILE A 107 -21.40 10.90 9.89
C ILE A 107 -22.89 11.20 9.63
N PRO A 108 -23.66 11.81 10.56
CA PRO A 108 -25.04 12.18 10.29
C PRO A 108 -25.20 13.12 9.07
N TYR A 109 -24.31 14.10 8.92
CA TYR A 109 -24.28 14.99 7.75
C TYR A 109 -23.95 14.23 6.47
N LEU A 110 -22.94 13.34 6.51
CA LEU A 110 -22.57 12.52 5.35
C LEU A 110 -23.73 11.62 4.91
N THR A 111 -24.45 11.02 5.86
CA THR A 111 -25.63 10.20 5.60
C THR A 111 -26.80 11.03 5.06
N GLU A 112 -27.05 12.24 5.58
CA GLU A 112 -28.07 13.16 5.03
C GLU A 112 -27.76 13.54 3.56
N MET A 113 -26.47 13.70 3.25
CA MET A 113 -25.98 13.92 1.88
C MET A 113 -25.96 12.65 1.02
N HIS A 114 -26.44 11.52 1.55
CA HIS A 114 -26.46 10.21 0.89
C HIS A 114 -25.08 9.70 0.44
N ILE A 115 -24.01 10.14 1.10
CA ILE A 115 -22.67 9.64 0.84
C ILE A 115 -22.60 8.16 1.26
N THR A 116 -22.09 7.30 0.38
CA THR A 116 -21.88 5.87 0.64
C THR A 116 -20.41 5.47 0.45
N TYR A 117 -19.56 6.41 0.05
CA TYR A 117 -18.13 6.25 -0.12
C TYR A 117 -17.43 7.51 0.36
N LEU A 118 -16.46 7.39 1.26
CA LEU A 118 -15.70 8.51 1.78
C LEU A 118 -14.22 8.25 1.56
N HIS A 119 -13.56 9.06 0.73
CA HIS A 119 -12.11 9.08 0.61
C HIS A 119 -11.53 10.14 1.53
N LEU A 120 -10.75 9.70 2.52
CA LEU A 120 -9.93 10.60 3.32
C LEU A 120 -8.55 10.71 2.67
N MET A 121 -8.12 11.94 2.39
CA MET A 121 -6.76 12.24 1.92
C MET A 121 -5.70 11.72 2.91
N PRO A 122 -4.43 11.56 2.50
CA PRO A 122 -3.41 10.89 3.30
C PRO A 122 -3.33 11.40 4.75
N LEU A 123 -3.44 10.47 5.70
CA LEU A 123 -3.55 10.75 7.13
C LEU A 123 -2.50 10.03 7.97
N PHE A 124 -1.60 9.28 7.33
CA PHE A 124 -0.52 8.57 8.00
C PHE A 124 0.60 9.51 8.43
N ARG A 125 1.49 9.02 9.30
CA ARG A 125 2.67 9.77 9.75
C ARG A 125 3.58 10.09 8.56
N THR A 126 3.99 11.34 8.45
CA THR A 126 4.88 11.89 7.42
C THR A 126 5.95 12.79 8.05
N PRO A 127 6.96 13.26 7.28
CA PRO A 127 7.86 14.31 7.75
C PRO A 127 7.10 15.60 8.13
N GLU A 128 7.60 16.36 9.09
CA GLU A 128 6.89 17.56 9.58
C GLU A 128 6.83 18.70 8.55
N LYS A 129 7.84 18.82 7.68
CA LYS A 129 7.98 19.94 6.74
C LYS A 129 7.62 19.51 5.33
N ASP A 130 8.52 18.74 4.73
CA ASP A 130 8.46 18.39 3.32
C ASP A 130 7.78 17.03 3.19
N ASN A 131 6.46 17.04 3.01
CA ASN A 131 5.65 15.82 3.02
C ASN A 131 4.66 15.67 1.87
N ASP A 132 4.65 16.61 0.92
CA ASP A 132 3.78 16.57 -0.25
C ASP A 132 2.30 16.34 0.13
N GLY A 133 1.78 17.15 1.07
CA GLY A 133 0.38 17.03 1.51
C GLY A 133 0.02 15.68 2.14
N GLY A 134 1.01 14.95 2.65
CA GLY A 134 0.84 13.62 3.26
C GLY A 134 1.23 12.44 2.37
N TYR A 135 1.65 12.67 1.12
CA TYR A 135 2.07 11.60 0.20
C TYR A 135 3.48 11.05 0.50
N ALA A 136 4.31 11.75 1.29
CA ALA A 136 5.58 11.21 1.78
C ALA A 136 5.40 10.39 3.07
N VAL A 137 4.98 9.12 2.97
CA VAL A 137 4.65 8.27 4.13
C VAL A 137 5.89 7.84 4.92
N SER A 138 5.90 8.08 6.23
CA SER A 138 6.94 7.62 7.18
C SER A 138 6.52 6.41 8.02
N SER A 139 5.23 6.05 8.01
CA SER A 139 4.71 4.79 8.58
C SER A 139 3.30 4.53 8.06
N TYR A 140 3.06 3.35 7.47
CA TYR A 140 1.70 2.90 7.13
C TYR A 140 0.89 2.42 8.33
N ARG A 141 1.52 2.34 9.51
CA ARG A 141 0.95 1.78 10.74
C ARG A 141 0.70 2.81 11.83
N GLU A 142 0.91 4.08 11.52
CA GLU A 142 0.71 5.19 12.45
C GLU A 142 -0.01 6.32 11.74
N VAL A 143 -1.18 6.70 12.24
CA VAL A 143 -1.86 7.94 11.86
C VAL A 143 -1.02 9.13 12.33
N ASN A 144 -1.06 10.23 11.60
CA ASN A 144 -0.45 11.48 12.04
C ASN A 144 -1.10 11.92 13.38
N PRO A 145 -0.32 12.06 14.48
CA PRO A 145 -0.87 12.40 15.79
C PRO A 145 -1.66 13.72 15.84
N ALA A 146 -1.46 14.61 14.87
CA ALA A 146 -2.23 15.85 14.75
C ALA A 146 -3.70 15.62 14.37
N VAL A 147 -4.03 14.49 13.73
CA VAL A 147 -5.39 14.17 13.27
C VAL A 147 -6.00 12.95 13.97
N GLY A 148 -5.19 12.11 14.63
CA GLY A 148 -5.69 11.04 15.50
C GLY A 148 -4.75 9.86 15.66
N SER A 149 -5.31 8.69 16.02
CA SER A 149 -4.58 7.42 16.16
C SER A 149 -5.10 6.30 15.23
N MET A 150 -4.38 5.18 15.16
CA MET A 150 -4.83 4.00 14.41
C MET A 150 -6.12 3.41 14.99
N GLU A 151 -6.28 3.43 16.31
CA GLU A 151 -7.49 2.98 16.99
C GLU A 151 -8.68 3.85 16.59
N GLU A 152 -8.50 5.17 16.56
CA GLU A 152 -9.55 6.10 16.14
C GLU A 152 -9.92 5.92 14.67
N LEU A 153 -8.94 5.62 13.80
CA LEU A 153 -9.19 5.30 12.40
C LEU A 153 -10.03 4.01 12.26
N ALA A 154 -9.69 2.97 13.02
CA ALA A 154 -10.44 1.70 13.00
C ALA A 154 -11.86 1.85 13.56
N GLU A 155 -12.03 2.66 14.61
CA GLU A 155 -13.34 3.04 15.13
C GLU A 155 -14.14 3.82 14.08
N LEU A 156 -13.54 4.84 13.45
CA LEU A 156 -14.18 5.63 12.40
C LEU A 156 -14.64 4.74 11.24
N ALA A 157 -13.76 3.85 10.76
CA ALA A 157 -14.09 2.89 9.69
C ALA A 157 -15.30 2.02 10.07
N THR A 158 -15.37 1.59 11.34
CA THR A 158 -16.51 0.83 11.86
C THR A 158 -17.79 1.64 11.89
N HIS A 159 -17.76 2.87 12.39
CA HIS A 159 -18.93 3.74 12.41
C HIS A 159 -19.41 4.12 11.00
N LEU A 160 -18.50 4.39 10.06
CA LEU A 160 -18.83 4.66 8.66
C LEU A 160 -19.54 3.46 8.04
N ARG A 161 -18.99 2.25 8.20
CA ARG A 161 -19.58 1.01 7.68
C ARG A 161 -20.98 0.74 8.25
N GLN A 162 -21.20 0.98 9.54
CA GLN A 162 -22.53 0.86 10.17
C GLN A 162 -23.57 1.82 9.56
N HIS A 163 -23.13 2.92 8.96
CA HIS A 163 -23.97 3.89 8.26
C HIS A 163 -23.97 3.68 6.74
N GLY A 164 -23.44 2.56 6.25
CA GLY A 164 -23.40 2.23 4.82
C GLY A 164 -22.37 3.06 4.03
N ILE A 165 -21.35 3.59 4.69
CA ILE A 165 -20.27 4.38 4.08
C ILE A 165 -18.99 3.55 4.02
N SER A 166 -18.50 3.28 2.82
CA SER A 166 -17.22 2.64 2.59
C SER A 166 -16.08 3.64 2.72
N LEU A 167 -15.17 3.40 3.66
CA LEU A 167 -13.95 4.21 3.81
C LEU A 167 -12.91 3.83 2.76
N CYS A 168 -12.39 4.85 2.07
CA CYS A 168 -11.25 4.77 1.17
C CYS A 168 -10.07 5.58 1.70
N LEU A 169 -8.87 5.01 1.59
CA LEU A 169 -7.60 5.70 1.83
C LEU A 169 -6.66 5.54 0.64
N ASP A 170 -5.73 6.49 0.52
CA ASP A 170 -4.56 6.34 -0.32
C ASP A 170 -3.68 5.18 0.18
N PHE A 171 -3.27 4.32 -0.75
CA PHE A 171 -2.19 3.37 -0.55
C PHE A 171 -1.01 3.80 -1.43
N ILE A 172 -0.15 4.62 -0.83
CA ILE A 172 1.08 5.10 -1.45
C ILE A 172 2.06 3.95 -1.47
N PHE A 173 2.16 3.27 -2.59
CA PHE A 173 2.93 2.02 -2.68
C PHE A 173 4.14 2.11 -3.59
N ASN A 174 4.22 3.13 -4.46
CA ASN A 174 5.41 3.34 -5.28
C ASN A 174 6.63 3.80 -4.48
N HIS A 175 6.44 4.58 -3.42
CA HIS A 175 7.52 5.24 -2.71
C HIS A 175 7.20 5.37 -1.22
N THR A 176 8.22 5.61 -0.40
CA THR A 176 8.06 6.04 0.99
C THR A 176 8.80 7.36 1.20
N SER A 177 8.54 8.06 2.31
CA SER A 177 9.46 9.11 2.74
C SER A 177 10.87 8.55 3.02
N ASP A 178 11.88 9.40 2.93
CA ASP A 178 13.24 9.12 3.38
C ASP A 178 13.36 8.98 4.91
N GLU A 179 12.30 9.35 5.63
CA GLU A 179 12.10 9.13 7.06
C GLU A 179 11.36 7.83 7.43
N HIS A 180 10.95 7.03 6.44
CA HIS A 180 10.36 5.71 6.68
C HIS A 180 11.35 4.78 7.40
N GLU A 181 10.86 3.82 8.18
CA GLU A 181 11.74 2.88 8.92
C GLU A 181 12.70 2.12 7.99
N TRP A 182 12.23 1.71 6.81
CA TRP A 182 13.04 1.05 5.79
C TRP A 182 14.11 1.99 5.22
N ALA A 183 13.77 3.24 4.93
CA ALA A 183 14.75 4.24 4.48
C ALA A 183 15.78 4.55 5.57
N LYS A 184 15.35 4.69 6.83
CA LYS A 184 16.22 4.85 8.01
C LYS A 184 17.15 3.64 8.19
N ALA A 185 16.68 2.42 7.96
CA ALA A 185 17.50 1.22 8.01
C ALA A 185 18.52 1.16 6.85
N ALA A 186 18.09 1.52 5.64
CA ALA A 186 18.98 1.66 4.49
C ALA A 186 20.11 2.67 4.75
N LEU A 187 19.77 3.81 5.37
CA LEU A 187 20.70 4.86 5.79
C LEU A 187 21.70 4.40 6.87
N ARG A 188 21.31 3.43 7.72
CA ARG A 188 22.22 2.78 8.68
C ARG A 188 23.16 1.75 8.05
N GLY A 189 23.02 1.47 6.75
CA GLY A 189 23.87 0.54 6.02
C GLY A 189 23.33 -0.89 5.94
N GLU A 190 22.09 -1.12 6.40
CA GLU A 190 21.46 -2.43 6.37
C GLU A 190 21.16 -2.84 4.91
N GLN A 191 21.92 -3.82 4.41
CA GLN A 191 21.91 -4.18 2.98
C GLN A 191 20.54 -4.67 2.49
N GLU A 192 19.78 -5.32 3.35
CA GLU A 192 18.40 -5.73 3.06
C GLU A 192 17.53 -4.53 2.68
N PHE A 193 17.45 -3.53 3.54
CA PHE A 193 16.66 -2.33 3.29
C PHE A 193 17.27 -1.40 2.24
N GLN A 194 18.57 -1.45 1.97
CA GLN A 194 19.11 -0.79 0.77
C GLN A 194 18.56 -1.38 -0.52
N ARG A 195 18.25 -2.68 -0.57
CA ARG A 195 17.61 -3.33 -1.74
C ARG A 195 16.12 -3.03 -1.85
N TYR A 196 15.50 -2.47 -0.81
CA TYR A 196 14.09 -2.02 -0.86
C TYR A 196 13.92 -0.78 -1.74
N TYR A 197 15.00 -0.05 -2.01
CA TYR A 197 15.00 1.11 -2.88
C TYR A 197 15.95 0.91 -4.05
N ARG A 198 15.72 1.65 -5.12
CA ARG A 198 16.59 1.59 -6.30
C ARG A 198 17.72 2.61 -6.16
N MET A 199 18.93 2.11 -5.91
CA MET A 199 20.10 2.94 -5.61
C MET A 199 21.30 2.62 -6.50
N TYR A 200 22.04 3.66 -6.91
CA TYR A 200 23.19 3.54 -7.81
C TYR A 200 24.41 4.31 -7.28
N SER A 201 25.60 3.72 -7.37
CA SER A 201 26.84 4.41 -6.97
C SER A 201 27.40 5.30 -8.08
N ASP A 202 27.06 5.04 -9.35
CA ASP A 202 27.61 5.76 -10.50
C ASP A 202 26.63 6.82 -11.04
N ARG A 203 27.04 8.09 -10.98
CA ARG A 203 26.27 9.22 -11.55
C ARG A 203 26.16 9.13 -13.07
N LYS A 204 27.14 8.56 -13.78
CA LYS A 204 27.05 8.43 -15.24
C LYS A 204 25.88 7.53 -15.63
N LEU A 205 25.72 6.41 -14.92
CA LEU A 205 24.59 5.51 -15.11
C LEU A 205 23.25 6.20 -14.82
N THR A 206 23.12 6.93 -13.71
CA THR A 206 21.84 7.62 -13.42
C THR A 206 21.50 8.67 -14.47
N LEU A 207 22.50 9.43 -14.95
CA LEU A 207 22.31 10.40 -16.04
C LEU A 207 21.92 9.73 -17.36
N GLU A 208 22.42 8.53 -17.63
CA GLU A 208 22.02 7.76 -18.80
C GLU A 208 20.56 7.28 -18.70
N ILE A 209 20.16 6.81 -17.52
CA ILE A 209 18.76 6.42 -17.24
C ILE A 209 17.83 7.62 -17.41
N GLU A 210 18.17 8.78 -16.83
CA GLU A 210 17.35 10.01 -16.88
C GLU A 210 17.02 10.45 -18.31
N ARG A 211 17.88 10.16 -19.30
CA ARG A 211 17.62 10.51 -20.72
C ARG A 211 16.37 9.85 -21.29
N SER A 212 15.93 8.73 -20.72
CA SER A 212 14.74 8.01 -21.14
C SER A 212 13.51 8.32 -20.28
N LEU A 213 13.67 9.04 -19.16
CA LEU A 213 12.60 9.32 -18.22
C LEU A 213 11.92 10.66 -18.54
N PRO A 214 10.58 10.73 -18.59
CA PRO A 214 9.88 12.00 -18.64
C PRO A 214 10.01 12.69 -17.28
N GLU A 215 10.36 13.98 -17.26
CA GLU A 215 10.35 14.76 -16.01
C GLU A 215 8.91 14.90 -15.49
N VAL A 216 8.70 14.65 -14.19
CA VAL A 216 7.38 14.75 -13.53
C VAL A 216 7.17 16.15 -12.96
N PHE A 217 8.18 16.70 -12.29
CA PHE A 217 8.17 18.05 -11.69
C PHE A 217 9.39 18.88 -12.14
N PRO A 218 9.51 19.20 -13.45
CA PRO A 218 10.67 19.89 -14.00
C PRO A 218 10.90 21.29 -13.37
N ASP A 219 9.82 21.93 -12.93
CA ASP A 219 9.86 23.26 -12.31
C ASP A 219 10.31 23.23 -10.84
N GLU A 220 10.32 22.06 -10.19
CA GLU A 220 10.66 21.93 -8.78
C GLU A 220 12.06 21.35 -8.55
N HIS A 221 12.43 20.30 -9.28
CA HIS A 221 13.78 19.74 -9.23
C HIS A 221 14.20 19.08 -10.55
N PRO A 222 15.49 19.17 -10.91
CA PRO A 222 16.00 18.49 -12.09
C PRO A 222 16.16 16.99 -11.85
N GLY A 223 15.76 16.18 -12.83
CA GLY A 223 15.98 14.73 -12.82
C GLY A 223 15.17 13.96 -11.78
N GLN A 224 15.49 12.67 -11.63
CA GLN A 224 14.76 11.71 -10.79
C GLN A 224 15.69 10.90 -9.87
N PHE A 225 16.90 11.42 -9.63
CA PHE A 225 17.85 10.79 -8.72
C PHE A 225 18.44 11.80 -7.73
N THR A 226 18.31 11.49 -6.44
CA THR A 226 18.84 12.29 -5.35
C THR A 226 20.10 11.66 -4.77
N TYR A 227 21.21 12.41 -4.71
CA TYR A 227 22.44 11.91 -4.09
C TYR A 227 22.34 11.93 -2.57
N ASN A 228 22.50 10.76 -1.96
CA ASN A 228 22.61 10.63 -0.52
C ASN A 228 24.08 10.47 -0.11
N SER A 229 24.62 11.50 0.55
CA SER A 229 26.03 11.55 0.97
C SER A 229 26.39 10.53 2.07
N LYS A 230 25.43 10.15 2.92
CA LYS A 230 25.67 9.16 3.99
C LYS A 230 25.90 7.76 3.42
N MET A 231 25.16 7.41 2.36
CA MET A 231 25.29 6.11 1.69
C MET A 231 26.28 6.12 0.53
N GLY A 232 26.65 7.30 0.02
CA GLY A 232 27.47 7.44 -1.18
C GLY A 232 26.76 6.93 -2.44
N LYS A 233 25.42 7.04 -2.49
CA LYS A 233 24.57 6.49 -3.55
C LYS A 233 23.55 7.52 -4.02
N TRP A 234 23.16 7.42 -5.28
CA TRP A 234 22.02 8.10 -5.88
C TRP A 234 20.79 7.23 -5.70
N VAL A 235 19.76 7.74 -5.02
CA VAL A 235 18.49 7.06 -4.81
C VAL A 235 17.49 7.54 -5.85
N TRP A 236 16.71 6.62 -6.41
CA TRP A 236 15.62 6.96 -7.32
C TRP A 236 14.51 7.68 -6.56
N THR A 237 14.19 8.89 -7.02
CA THR A 237 13.18 9.80 -6.45
C THR A 237 12.41 10.41 -7.61
N THR A 238 11.40 9.69 -8.12
CA THR A 238 10.59 10.11 -9.29
C THR A 238 9.82 11.40 -9.01
N PHE A 239 9.33 11.53 -7.78
CA PHE A 239 8.67 12.72 -7.26
C PHE A 239 9.70 13.53 -6.47
N HIS A 240 9.37 14.04 -5.29
CA HIS A 240 10.32 14.86 -4.53
C HIS A 240 11.52 14.07 -4.00
N ASN A 241 12.61 14.78 -3.68
CA ASN A 241 13.87 14.19 -3.19
C ASN A 241 13.74 13.40 -1.86
N TYR A 242 12.69 13.68 -1.07
CA TYR A 242 12.33 12.96 0.14
C TYR A 242 11.37 11.80 -0.09
N GLN A 243 10.96 11.50 -1.32
CA GLN A 243 10.13 10.35 -1.69
C GLN A 243 10.98 9.33 -2.47
N TRP A 244 11.37 8.25 -1.79
CA TRP A 244 12.25 7.23 -2.37
C TRP A 244 11.43 6.11 -2.99
N ASP A 245 11.63 5.87 -4.28
CA ASP A 245 10.96 4.80 -5.03
C ASP A 245 11.34 3.42 -4.48
N LEU A 246 10.32 2.65 -4.13
CA LEU A 246 10.42 1.26 -3.73
C LEU A 246 10.78 0.39 -4.94
N ASN A 247 11.60 -0.63 -4.70
CA ASN A 247 12.14 -1.49 -5.72
C ASN A 247 11.31 -2.79 -5.87
N TYR A 248 10.25 -2.75 -6.66
CA TYR A 248 9.39 -3.92 -6.89
C TYR A 248 10.05 -5.07 -7.68
N GLU A 249 11.25 -4.88 -8.24
CA GLU A 249 12.02 -6.03 -8.75
C GLU A 249 12.44 -6.96 -7.61
N ASN A 250 12.53 -6.46 -6.37
CA ASN A 250 12.76 -7.25 -5.17
C ASN A 250 11.42 -7.86 -4.67
N PRO A 251 11.24 -9.20 -4.70
CA PRO A 251 10.02 -9.85 -4.21
C PRO A 251 9.74 -9.63 -2.71
N GLU A 252 10.74 -9.27 -1.90
CA GLU A 252 10.53 -8.89 -0.49
C GLU A 252 9.74 -7.58 -0.39
N VAL A 253 9.96 -6.62 -1.27
CA VAL A 253 9.22 -5.35 -1.30
C VAL A 253 7.74 -5.60 -1.61
N PHE A 254 7.45 -6.49 -2.58
CA PHE A 254 6.07 -6.91 -2.86
C PHE A 254 5.40 -7.50 -1.62
N THR A 255 6.10 -8.41 -0.92
CA THR A 255 5.56 -9.09 0.27
C THR A 255 5.33 -8.11 1.42
N SER A 256 6.27 -7.18 1.65
CA SER A 256 6.16 -6.15 2.69
C SER A 256 5.03 -5.17 2.40
N MET A 257 4.88 -4.70 1.16
CA MET A 257 3.75 -3.84 0.79
C MET A 257 2.41 -4.58 0.79
N LEU A 258 2.38 -5.88 0.46
CA LEU A 258 1.20 -6.71 0.66
C LEU A 258 0.80 -6.78 2.14
N ALA A 259 1.76 -6.89 3.05
CA ALA A 259 1.50 -6.87 4.48
C ALA A 259 0.88 -5.54 4.92
N GLU A 260 1.41 -4.40 4.46
CA GLU A 260 0.82 -3.08 4.76
C GLU A 260 -0.59 -2.92 4.17
N MET A 261 -0.81 -3.38 2.94
CA MET A 261 -2.13 -3.38 2.29
C MET A 261 -3.16 -4.17 3.09
N LEU A 262 -2.80 -5.39 3.53
CA LEU A 262 -3.69 -6.25 4.29
C LEU A 262 -3.88 -5.76 5.73
N PHE A 263 -2.85 -5.15 6.33
CA PHE A 263 -2.96 -4.47 7.60
C PHE A 263 -4.03 -3.37 7.53
N LEU A 264 -3.95 -2.47 6.55
CA LEU A 264 -4.96 -1.42 6.37
C LEU A 264 -6.36 -2.01 6.11
N ALA A 265 -6.44 -3.08 5.32
CA ALA A 265 -7.70 -3.79 5.13
C ALA A 265 -8.26 -4.39 6.42
N ASN A 266 -7.43 -4.71 7.42
CA ASN A 266 -7.86 -5.17 8.75
C ASN A 266 -8.22 -4.01 9.70
N GLN A 267 -7.82 -2.78 9.38
CA GLN A 267 -8.22 -1.56 10.11
C GLN A 267 -9.60 -1.03 9.71
N GLY A 268 -10.38 -1.78 8.92
CA GLY A 268 -11.70 -1.33 8.47
C GLY A 268 -11.70 -0.66 7.10
N ILE A 269 -10.55 -0.50 6.43
CA ILE A 269 -10.47 0.18 5.14
C ILE A 269 -11.03 -0.72 4.04
N GLU A 270 -11.95 -0.18 3.25
CA GLU A 270 -12.75 -0.96 2.31
C GLU A 270 -12.32 -0.79 0.86
N ILE A 271 -11.73 0.36 0.53
CA ILE A 271 -11.16 0.66 -0.78
C ILE A 271 -9.78 1.31 -0.59
N LEU A 272 -8.83 0.94 -1.45
CA LEU A 272 -7.50 1.55 -1.47
C LEU A 272 -7.30 2.26 -2.80
N ARG A 273 -7.04 3.57 -2.75
CA ARG A 273 -6.58 4.34 -3.91
C ARG A 273 -5.09 4.03 -4.11
N LEU A 274 -4.78 3.19 -5.10
CA LEU A 274 -3.40 2.85 -5.43
C LEU A 274 -2.73 4.07 -6.07
N ASP A 275 -1.82 4.70 -5.34
CA ASP A 275 -1.15 5.91 -5.81
C ASP A 275 0.08 5.59 -6.66
N ALA A 276 0.32 6.37 -7.72
CA ALA A 276 1.48 6.25 -8.60
C ALA A 276 1.69 4.86 -9.25
N VAL A 277 0.61 4.14 -9.57
CA VAL A 277 0.65 2.79 -10.18
C VAL A 277 1.53 2.68 -11.43
N ALA A 278 1.59 3.75 -12.24
CA ALA A 278 2.35 3.75 -13.48
C ALA A 278 3.85 3.55 -13.27
N PHE A 279 4.36 3.87 -12.07
CA PHE A 279 5.79 4.03 -11.82
C PHE A 279 6.43 2.83 -11.10
N ILE A 280 5.65 1.86 -10.62
CA ILE A 280 6.14 0.83 -9.68
C ILE A 280 7.20 -0.10 -10.27
N TRP A 281 7.29 -0.22 -11.59
CA TRP A 281 8.32 -1.01 -12.27
C TRP A 281 9.23 -0.12 -13.10
N LYS A 282 10.55 -0.34 -13.01
CA LYS A 282 11.54 0.41 -13.79
C LYS A 282 12.33 -0.53 -14.69
N GLN A 283 12.54 -0.12 -15.94
CA GLN A 283 13.37 -0.83 -16.91
C GLN A 283 14.23 0.18 -17.66
N ILE A 284 15.56 0.06 -17.53
CA ILE A 284 16.53 0.96 -18.18
C ILE A 284 16.28 0.99 -19.69
N GLY A 285 16.30 2.20 -20.28
CA GLY A 285 16.02 2.42 -21.69
C GLY A 285 14.54 2.57 -22.04
N THR A 286 13.65 2.62 -21.04
CA THR A 286 12.22 2.91 -21.21
C THR A 286 11.83 4.16 -20.42
N SER A 287 10.59 4.64 -20.58
CA SER A 287 10.03 5.70 -19.74
C SER A 287 9.83 5.31 -18.28
N CYS A 288 9.93 4.01 -17.95
CA CYS A 288 9.58 3.46 -16.63
C CYS A 288 8.18 3.86 -16.15
N GLN A 289 7.26 4.03 -17.11
CA GLN A 289 5.85 4.34 -16.88
C GLN A 289 4.98 3.33 -17.64
N ASN A 290 3.94 2.81 -16.98
CA ASN A 290 2.95 1.90 -17.57
C ASN A 290 3.58 0.65 -18.20
N LEU A 291 4.66 0.14 -17.60
CA LEU A 291 5.28 -1.11 -18.06
C LEU A 291 4.34 -2.30 -17.76
N PRO A 292 4.35 -3.37 -18.59
CA PRO A 292 3.47 -4.52 -18.38
C PRO A 292 3.57 -5.15 -16.98
N GLN A 293 4.75 -5.10 -16.36
CA GLN A 293 5.00 -5.63 -15.02
C GLN A 293 4.30 -4.83 -13.90
N ALA A 294 3.90 -3.58 -14.18
CA ALA A 294 3.13 -2.78 -13.24
C ALA A 294 1.65 -3.20 -13.16
N HIS A 295 1.14 -3.91 -14.18
CA HIS A 295 -0.25 -4.36 -14.30
C HIS A 295 -0.47 -5.78 -13.79
#